data_AF-A0A370WWZ2-F1
#
_entry.id   AF-A0A370WWZ2-F1
#
_cell.length_a   1.000
_cell.length_b   1.000
_cell.length_c   1.000
_cell.angle_alpha   90.00
_cell.angle_beta   90.00
_cell.angle_gamma   90.00
#
_symmetry.space_group_name_H-M   'P 1'
#
loop_
_entity.id
_entity.type
_entity.pdbx_description
1 polymer ?
#
loop_
_entity_poly.entity_id
_entity_poly.type
_entity_poly.pdbx_seq_one_letter_code
_entity_poly.pdbx_strand_id
1 'polypeptide(L)'
;MTAVTLSPLPEDKHPLVGRLVEGLDVAALQWLSGYIAGVAAQRQTGAKGASPEAAAAANAEPQDRLTVLYGSQTGNAKRLAEDLGRRASAAGLATRVARADAYPVRDLKQERLLYVVISTQGDGEPPDDARALMEFLGGARAPKLEQLHYAVLGLGDSSYPQFCAVGRQVDERLSALGAQRLFVAGEADVDVETVATPWLEQALQQAREQLKTATPLAKVTALRTARTAPAWHRDQPFDAPVFLNQRVTGRDSDRDVRHIELSLEGSGLRYAPGDALGVWPTQSTALVDAVLATLKLDASTSVHAAGETLPLHTWLTERRELTQLTRPFFTAHAERNGDPALRQLLSPDARDALAHVFSQWQVLDLLRRHPADWTADTLVAALRPLAPRLYSIASSQSVVGDEVHLLVSHVDYAFDGDARWGTASHYLSGREEGSTTPVFVEANERFHLPADDQRDIVMIGAGTGVAPYRAFVQERAERGASGRNWLLFGNPRFYSDFLYQVEWQQALKSGQLHRLDLAFSRDQDEKIYVQHRLREQGRRIYEWLDGGAHLYVCGDANRMAKDVHKTLVAIVAEHGARLPEDAEAWLNQLIQQGRYARDVY
;
A
#
# COMPACT_ATOMS: atom_id res chain seq x y z
N MET A 1 1.16 50.47 -14.06
CA MET A 1 0.58 50.17 -15.38
C MET A 1 -0.14 48.84 -15.28
N THR A 2 -1.43 48.87 -15.00
CA THR A 2 -2.29 47.68 -14.90
C THR A 2 -2.63 47.23 -16.32
N ALA A 3 -2.17 46.03 -16.70
CA ALA A 3 -2.57 45.39 -17.94
C ALA A 3 -4.05 45.01 -17.81
N VAL A 4 -4.93 45.76 -18.47
CA VAL A 4 -6.32 45.37 -18.68
C VAL A 4 -6.31 44.21 -19.66
N THR A 5 -6.56 43.00 -19.17
CA THR A 5 -6.90 41.85 -20.01
C THR A 5 -8.30 42.09 -20.59
N LEU A 6 -8.37 42.58 -21.82
CA LEU A 6 -9.61 42.66 -22.59
C LEU A 6 -10.12 41.23 -22.83
N SER A 7 -11.11 40.82 -22.05
CA SER A 7 -11.88 39.60 -22.29
C SER A 7 -12.51 39.70 -23.69
N PRO A 8 -12.40 38.67 -24.55
CA PRO A 8 -13.02 38.67 -25.88
C PRO A 8 -14.54 38.45 -25.85
N LEU A 9 -15.14 38.33 -24.65
CA LEU A 9 -16.57 38.18 -24.48
C LEU A 9 -17.27 39.55 -24.50
N PRO A 10 -18.47 39.67 -25.10
CA PRO A 10 -19.31 40.85 -24.96
C PRO A 10 -19.61 41.17 -23.48
N GLU A 11 -19.69 42.46 -23.13
CA GLU A 11 -19.88 42.90 -21.74
C GLU A 11 -21.15 42.33 -21.07
N ASP A 12 -22.21 42.06 -21.83
CA ASP A 12 -23.45 41.45 -21.32
C ASP A 12 -23.28 39.99 -20.88
N LYS A 13 -22.20 39.31 -21.30
CA LYS A 13 -21.91 37.91 -20.97
C LYS A 13 -21.04 37.74 -19.73
N HIS A 14 -20.29 38.76 -19.31
CA HIS A 14 -19.43 38.70 -18.14
C HIS A 14 -20.15 38.28 -16.84
N PRO A 15 -21.30 38.87 -16.45
CA PRO A 15 -21.99 38.47 -15.23
C PRO A 15 -22.66 37.09 -15.30
N LEU A 16 -22.84 36.53 -16.49
CA LEU A 16 -23.39 35.18 -16.68
C LEU A 16 -22.31 34.12 -16.50
N VAL A 17 -21.09 34.38 -16.98
CA VAL A 17 -19.95 33.48 -16.74
C VAL A 17 -19.65 33.41 -15.25
N GLY A 18 -19.65 34.56 -14.55
CA GLY A 18 -19.47 34.61 -13.10
C GLY A 18 -20.47 33.74 -12.35
N ARG A 19 -21.78 33.85 -12.68
CA ARG A 19 -22.84 33.01 -12.10
C ARG A 19 -22.74 31.53 -12.47
N LEU A 20 -22.22 31.21 -13.66
CA LEU A 20 -22.08 29.83 -14.13
C LEU A 20 -20.99 29.08 -13.37
N VAL A 21 -19.91 29.77 -12.99
CA VAL A 21 -18.76 29.15 -12.31
C VAL A 21 -18.86 29.21 -10.79
N GLU A 22 -19.81 29.96 -10.25
CA GLU A 22 -20.03 30.13 -8.82
C GLU A 22 -20.43 28.80 -8.17
N GLY A 23 -19.69 28.39 -7.12
CA GLY A 23 -19.95 27.15 -6.38
C GLY A 23 -19.50 25.86 -7.07
N LEU A 24 -18.83 25.93 -8.23
CA LEU A 24 -18.26 24.77 -8.89
C LEU A 24 -16.90 24.38 -8.29
N ASP A 25 -16.68 23.08 -8.13
CA ASP A 25 -15.38 22.53 -7.72
C ASP A 25 -14.39 22.47 -8.90
N VAL A 26 -13.13 22.12 -8.60
CA VAL A 26 -12.05 22.07 -9.61
C VAL A 26 -12.37 21.09 -10.74
N ALA A 27 -13.02 19.96 -10.45
CA ALA A 27 -13.37 18.97 -11.45
C ALA A 27 -14.46 19.49 -12.40
N ALA A 28 -15.48 20.16 -11.87
CA ALA A 28 -16.56 20.78 -12.63
C ALA A 28 -16.06 21.95 -13.49
N LEU A 29 -15.14 22.76 -12.98
CA LEU A 29 -14.50 23.83 -13.77
C LEU A 29 -13.64 23.28 -14.91
N GLN A 30 -12.90 22.20 -14.67
CA GLN A 30 -12.12 21.51 -15.71
C GLN A 30 -13.03 20.88 -16.78
N TRP A 31 -14.14 20.28 -16.37
CA TRP A 31 -15.14 19.75 -17.30
C TRP A 31 -15.76 20.86 -18.16
N LEU A 32 -16.15 21.98 -17.54
CA LEU A 32 -16.75 23.13 -18.24
C LEU A 32 -15.80 23.76 -19.26
N SER A 33 -14.51 23.84 -18.92
CA SER A 33 -13.45 24.26 -19.85
C SER A 33 -13.40 23.36 -21.09
N GLY A 34 -13.43 22.04 -20.91
CA GLY A 34 -13.49 21.07 -22.01
C GLY A 34 -14.76 21.18 -22.85
N TYR A 35 -15.92 21.40 -22.22
CA TYR A 35 -17.19 21.61 -22.90
C TYR A 35 -17.17 22.84 -23.82
N ILE A 36 -16.71 23.99 -23.31
CA ILE A 36 -16.64 25.24 -24.08
C ILE A 36 -15.64 25.11 -25.25
N ALA A 37 -14.49 24.45 -25.03
CA ALA A 37 -13.54 24.16 -26.09
C ALA A 37 -14.15 23.30 -27.21
N GLY A 38 -14.99 22.31 -26.86
CA GLY A 38 -15.73 21.49 -27.83
C GLY A 38 -16.72 22.31 -28.66
N VAL A 39 -17.47 23.22 -28.02
CA VAL A 39 -18.41 24.12 -28.72
C VAL A 39 -17.67 25.07 -29.67
N ALA A 40 -16.50 25.58 -29.28
CA ALA A 40 -15.68 26.44 -30.13
C ALA A 40 -15.18 25.69 -31.38
N ALA A 41 -14.73 24.45 -31.23
CA ALA A 41 -14.28 23.60 -32.33
C ALA A 41 -15.40 23.28 -33.34
N GLN A 42 -16.63 22.99 -32.86
CA GLN A 42 -17.80 22.77 -33.73
C GLN A 42 -18.13 23.99 -34.59
N ARG A 43 -17.95 25.20 -34.07
CA ARG A 43 -18.23 26.44 -34.80
C ARG A 43 -17.18 26.75 -35.87
N GLN A 44 -15.95 26.26 -35.70
CA GLN A 44 -14.87 26.45 -36.67
C GLN A 44 -14.97 25.51 -37.89
N THR A 45 -15.56 24.32 -37.72
CA THR A 45 -15.65 23.31 -38.80
C THR A 45 -16.93 23.39 -39.64
N GLY A 46 -17.83 24.34 -39.35
CA GLY A 46 -19.03 24.59 -40.15
C GLY A 46 -20.11 23.49 -40.09
N ALA A 47 -19.97 22.51 -39.20
CA ALA A 47 -20.95 21.44 -39.02
C ALA A 47 -22.21 21.98 -38.33
N LYS A 48 -23.33 22.10 -39.07
CA LYS A 48 -24.63 22.47 -38.50
C LYS A 48 -25.29 21.26 -37.84
N GLY A 49 -25.56 21.39 -36.55
CA GLY A 49 -26.62 20.64 -35.86
C GLY A 49 -26.22 19.27 -35.33
N ALA A 50 -25.42 19.25 -34.27
CA ALA A 50 -25.48 18.22 -33.24
C ALA A 50 -24.95 18.83 -31.94
N SER A 51 -25.73 18.77 -30.86
CA SER A 51 -25.24 19.02 -29.50
C SER A 51 -23.96 18.20 -29.28
N PRO A 52 -22.97 18.68 -28.51
CA PRO A 52 -21.82 17.85 -28.16
C PRO A 52 -22.30 16.75 -27.20
N GLU A 53 -22.90 15.70 -27.74
CA GLU A 53 -22.85 14.39 -27.11
C GLU A 53 -21.37 14.01 -27.05
N ALA A 54 -20.93 13.76 -25.82
CA ALA A 54 -19.58 13.37 -25.46
C ALA A 54 -19.08 12.26 -26.39
N ALA A 55 -18.26 12.63 -27.37
CA ALA A 55 -17.74 11.69 -28.34
C ALA A 55 -16.63 10.83 -27.72
N ALA A 56 -17.05 9.61 -27.40
CA ALA A 56 -16.31 8.37 -27.65
C ALA A 56 -15.19 7.96 -26.67
N ALA A 57 -15.50 7.93 -25.38
CA ALA A 57 -15.03 6.86 -24.49
C ALA A 57 -16.15 6.15 -23.71
N ALA A 58 -17.39 6.66 -23.77
CA ALA A 58 -18.49 6.20 -22.92
C ALA A 58 -19.47 5.19 -23.54
N ASN A 59 -19.40 4.90 -24.86
CA ASN A 59 -20.41 4.07 -25.54
C ASN A 59 -19.86 2.74 -26.11
N ALA A 60 -18.79 2.18 -25.54
CA ALA A 60 -18.55 0.75 -25.73
C ALA A 60 -19.51 0.00 -24.80
N GLU A 61 -20.35 -0.89 -25.35
CA GLU A 61 -21.08 -1.84 -24.52
C GLU A 61 -20.08 -2.63 -23.64
N PRO A 62 -20.49 -3.12 -22.46
CA PRO A 62 -19.63 -3.95 -21.59
C PRO A 62 -18.92 -5.10 -22.31
N GLN A 63 -19.44 -5.50 -23.48
CA GLN A 63 -18.97 -6.60 -24.29
C GLN A 63 -17.74 -6.27 -25.15
N ASP A 64 -17.47 -4.99 -25.44
CA ASP A 64 -16.41 -4.54 -26.38
C ASP A 64 -15.28 -3.75 -25.69
N ARG A 65 -15.07 -3.95 -24.39
CA ARG A 65 -13.99 -3.29 -23.63
C ARG A 65 -13.18 -4.26 -22.79
N LEU A 66 -11.93 -3.86 -22.52
CA LEU A 66 -11.11 -4.43 -21.47
C LEU A 66 -11.48 -3.77 -20.13
N THR A 67 -11.88 -4.56 -19.15
CA THR A 67 -12.00 -4.11 -17.75
C THR A 67 -10.79 -4.60 -16.96
N VAL A 68 -10.07 -3.69 -16.32
CA VAL A 68 -8.94 -3.98 -15.43
C VAL A 68 -9.35 -3.62 -14.01
N LEU A 69 -9.47 -4.62 -13.15
CA LEU A 69 -9.72 -4.43 -11.73
C LEU A 69 -8.43 -4.52 -10.94
N TYR A 70 -8.31 -3.72 -9.88
CA TYR A 70 -7.22 -3.86 -8.93
C TYR A 70 -7.67 -3.92 -7.48
N GLY A 71 -6.93 -4.71 -6.69
CA GLY A 71 -7.00 -4.73 -5.23
C GLY A 71 -5.63 -4.47 -4.64
N SER A 72 -5.45 -3.35 -3.93
CA SER A 72 -4.14 -2.86 -3.50
C SER A 72 -4.17 -2.29 -2.09
N GLN A 73 -3.27 -2.75 -1.23
CA GLN A 73 -3.07 -2.14 0.09
C GLN A 73 -2.05 -0.99 0.04
N THR A 74 -0.89 -1.25 -0.57
CA THR A 74 0.27 -0.34 -0.61
C THR A 74 0.53 0.25 -2.01
N GLY A 75 -0.52 0.38 -2.83
CA GLY A 75 -0.43 1.00 -4.16
C GLY A 75 0.23 0.18 -5.30
N ASN A 76 0.98 -0.89 -5.02
CA ASN A 76 1.68 -1.66 -6.08
C ASN A 76 0.75 -2.24 -7.16
N ALA A 77 -0.33 -2.92 -6.76
CA ALA A 77 -1.28 -3.51 -7.71
C ALA A 77 -2.04 -2.43 -8.51
N LYS A 78 -2.36 -1.31 -7.86
CA LYS A 78 -2.94 -0.13 -8.51
C LYS A 78 -2.04 0.41 -9.61
N ARG A 79 -0.74 0.63 -9.30
CA ARG A 79 0.23 1.20 -10.24
C ARG A 79 0.32 0.38 -11.54
N LEU A 80 0.38 -0.95 -11.41
CA LEU A 80 0.42 -1.87 -12.54
C LEU A 80 -0.88 -1.88 -13.34
N ALA A 81 -2.04 -1.90 -12.67
CA ALA A 81 -3.33 -1.88 -13.34
C ALA A 81 -3.57 -0.59 -14.12
N GLU A 82 -3.21 0.56 -13.53
CA GLU A 82 -3.26 1.86 -14.21
C GLU A 82 -2.29 1.91 -15.39
N ASP A 83 -1.10 1.33 -15.25
CA ASP A 83 -0.13 1.28 -16.34
C ASP A 83 -0.64 0.42 -17.51
N LEU A 84 -1.18 -0.77 -17.23
CA LEU A 84 -1.84 -1.60 -18.23
C LEU A 84 -2.99 -0.86 -18.90
N GLY A 85 -3.82 -0.16 -18.13
CA GLY A 85 -4.92 0.63 -18.66
C GLY A 85 -4.48 1.76 -19.58
N ARG A 86 -3.39 2.46 -19.23
CA ARG A 86 -2.76 3.48 -20.08
C ARG A 86 -2.23 2.87 -21.37
N ARG A 87 -1.49 1.76 -21.29
CA ARG A 87 -0.93 1.05 -22.47
C ARG A 87 -2.04 0.54 -23.39
N ALA A 88 -3.12 -0.04 -22.84
CA ALA A 88 -4.28 -0.52 -23.59
C ALA A 88 -5.02 0.63 -24.29
N SER A 89 -5.27 1.73 -23.57
CA SER A 89 -5.90 2.93 -24.13
C SER A 89 -5.06 3.55 -25.24
N ALA A 90 -3.74 3.65 -25.05
CA ALA A 90 -2.79 4.13 -26.06
C ALA A 90 -2.74 3.22 -27.30
N ALA A 91 -3.02 1.92 -27.11
CA ALA A 91 -3.17 0.96 -28.20
C ALA A 91 -4.55 1.00 -28.89
N GLY A 92 -5.42 1.95 -28.54
CA GLY A 92 -6.74 2.14 -29.15
C GLY A 92 -7.84 1.23 -28.61
N LEU A 93 -7.58 0.47 -27.53
CA LEU A 93 -8.58 -0.40 -26.91
C LEU A 93 -9.53 0.41 -26.02
N ALA A 94 -10.83 0.12 -26.08
CA ALA A 94 -11.75 0.62 -25.06
C ALA A 94 -11.38 -0.03 -23.72
N THR A 95 -11.02 0.76 -22.71
CA THR A 95 -10.52 0.26 -21.43
C THR A 95 -11.19 0.96 -20.25
N ARG A 96 -11.58 0.18 -19.24
CA ARG A 96 -12.04 0.64 -17.93
C ARG A 96 -11.06 0.12 -16.89
N VAL A 97 -10.46 1.02 -16.12
CA VAL A 97 -9.68 0.65 -14.92
C VAL A 97 -10.51 1.02 -13.69
N ALA A 98 -10.68 0.10 -12.75
CA ALA A 98 -11.41 0.36 -11.53
C ALA A 98 -10.78 -0.34 -10.32
N ARG A 99 -10.83 0.32 -9.16
CA ARG A 99 -10.58 -0.31 -7.88
C ARG A 99 -11.70 -1.32 -7.58
N ALA A 100 -11.37 -2.42 -6.91
CA ALA A 100 -12.31 -3.53 -6.72
C ALA A 100 -13.59 -3.16 -5.93
N ASP A 101 -13.52 -2.21 -5.00
CA ASP A 101 -14.67 -1.68 -4.24
C ASP A 101 -15.56 -0.72 -5.03
N ALA A 102 -14.97 0.02 -5.98
CA ALA A 102 -15.65 0.95 -6.86
C ALA A 102 -16.30 0.23 -8.06
N TYR A 103 -16.02 -1.06 -8.22
CA TYR A 103 -16.58 -1.89 -9.26
C TYR A 103 -17.98 -2.42 -8.89
N PRO A 104 -19.03 -2.11 -9.68
CA PRO A 104 -20.35 -2.67 -9.45
C PRO A 104 -20.35 -4.17 -9.80
N VAL A 105 -20.34 -5.04 -8.79
CA VAL A 105 -20.26 -6.51 -8.98
C VAL A 105 -21.34 -7.11 -9.89
N ARG A 106 -22.49 -6.43 -10.04
CA ARG A 106 -23.56 -6.79 -10.98
C ARG A 106 -23.13 -6.73 -12.45
N ASP A 107 -22.14 -5.90 -12.78
CA ASP A 107 -21.61 -5.74 -14.13
C ASP A 107 -20.85 -7.01 -14.57
N LEU A 108 -20.35 -7.83 -13.63
CA LEU A 108 -19.48 -8.98 -13.89
C LEU A 108 -20.04 -9.99 -14.90
N LYS A 109 -21.37 -10.18 -14.90
CA LYS A 109 -22.03 -11.10 -15.84
C LYS A 109 -21.96 -10.60 -17.29
N GLN A 110 -21.77 -9.29 -17.49
CA GLN A 110 -21.78 -8.64 -18.80
C GLN A 110 -20.36 -8.45 -19.36
N GLU A 111 -19.34 -8.53 -18.51
CA GLU A 111 -17.94 -8.42 -18.90
C GLU A 111 -17.53 -9.58 -19.81
N ARG A 112 -16.75 -9.29 -20.85
CA ARG A 112 -16.19 -10.29 -21.79
C ARG A 112 -14.69 -10.44 -21.69
N LEU A 113 -14.00 -9.39 -21.22
CA LEU A 113 -12.57 -9.39 -21.00
C LEU A 113 -12.24 -8.69 -19.69
N LEU A 114 -11.80 -9.46 -18.69
CA LEU A 114 -11.50 -8.99 -17.34
C LEU A 114 -10.06 -9.33 -16.95
N TYR A 115 -9.25 -8.32 -16.64
CA TYR A 115 -7.96 -8.51 -16.00
C TYR A 115 -8.03 -8.10 -14.53
N VAL A 116 -7.47 -8.91 -13.63
CA VAL A 116 -7.43 -8.63 -12.20
C VAL A 116 -5.99 -8.55 -11.73
N VAL A 117 -5.59 -7.41 -11.17
CA VAL A 117 -4.27 -7.20 -10.55
C VAL A 117 -4.46 -7.04 -9.04
N ILE A 118 -4.06 -8.02 -8.24
CA ILE A 118 -4.45 -8.07 -6.82
C ILE A 118 -3.29 -8.49 -5.92
N SER A 119 -3.11 -7.75 -4.82
CA SER A 119 -2.12 -8.08 -3.79
C SER A 119 -2.67 -9.04 -2.73
N THR A 120 -1.80 -9.73 -2.00
CA THR A 120 -2.14 -10.56 -0.84
C THR A 120 -1.59 -9.91 0.43
N GLN A 121 -2.38 -9.87 1.51
CA GLN A 121 -2.02 -9.25 2.79
C GLN A 121 -1.90 -10.29 3.90
N GLY A 122 -0.96 -10.06 4.83
CA GLY A 122 -0.77 -10.88 6.03
C GLY A 122 -0.78 -12.39 5.77
N ASP A 123 -1.70 -13.11 6.42
CA ASP A 123 -1.85 -14.56 6.34
C ASP A 123 -2.68 -15.03 5.12
N GLY A 124 -2.59 -14.35 3.98
CA GLY A 124 -3.34 -14.73 2.77
C GLY A 124 -4.70 -14.05 2.61
N GLU A 125 -4.90 -12.92 3.28
CA GLU A 125 -6.13 -12.12 3.21
C GLU A 125 -6.12 -11.18 1.99
N PRO A 126 -7.27 -10.89 1.37
CA PRO A 126 -7.35 -9.86 0.34
C PRO A 126 -7.12 -8.47 0.92
N PRO A 127 -6.65 -7.52 0.10
CA PRO A 127 -6.58 -6.12 0.49
C PRO A 127 -7.98 -5.61 0.81
N ASP A 128 -8.05 -4.58 1.65
CA ASP A 128 -9.33 -4.08 2.14
C ASP A 128 -10.25 -3.58 1.01
N ASP A 129 -9.68 -3.20 -0.13
CA ASP A 129 -10.42 -2.75 -1.31
C ASP A 129 -10.99 -3.88 -2.15
N ALA A 130 -10.55 -5.12 -1.94
CA ALA A 130 -11.02 -6.29 -2.67
C ALA A 130 -11.86 -7.25 -1.83
N ARG A 131 -11.99 -7.05 -0.51
CA ARG A 131 -12.76 -7.95 0.39
C ARG A 131 -14.17 -8.23 -0.13
N ALA A 132 -14.93 -7.21 -0.49
CA ALA A 132 -16.30 -7.35 -0.99
C ALA A 132 -16.36 -8.10 -2.34
N LEU A 133 -15.39 -7.88 -3.22
CA LEU A 133 -15.28 -8.61 -4.49
C LEU A 133 -14.98 -10.08 -4.24
N MET A 134 -14.07 -10.40 -3.33
CA MET A 134 -13.71 -11.77 -2.97
C MET A 134 -14.90 -12.53 -2.35
N GLU A 135 -15.62 -11.89 -1.43
CA GLU A 135 -16.83 -12.45 -0.84
C GLU A 135 -17.90 -12.70 -1.91
N PHE A 136 -18.12 -11.73 -2.81
CA PHE A 136 -19.06 -11.87 -3.90
C PHE A 136 -18.70 -13.03 -4.84
N LEU A 137 -17.43 -13.12 -5.25
CA LEU A 137 -16.94 -14.20 -6.10
C LEU A 137 -17.13 -15.55 -5.38
N GLY A 138 -16.74 -15.67 -4.12
CA GLY A 138 -16.87 -16.91 -3.33
C GLY A 138 -18.31 -17.30 -2.99
N GLY A 139 -19.25 -16.35 -2.99
CA GLY A 139 -20.63 -16.57 -2.58
C GLY A 139 -21.52 -17.28 -3.60
N ALA A 140 -22.68 -17.78 -3.14
CA ALA A 140 -23.69 -18.44 -3.96
C ALA A 140 -24.39 -17.51 -4.98
N ARG A 141 -24.26 -16.19 -4.80
CA ARG A 141 -24.84 -15.16 -5.69
C ARG A 141 -23.94 -14.84 -6.90
N ALA A 142 -22.73 -15.39 -6.96
CA ALA A 142 -21.84 -15.22 -8.11
C ALA A 142 -22.48 -15.82 -9.38
N PRO A 143 -22.55 -15.06 -10.50
CA PRO A 143 -23.11 -15.56 -11.74
C PRO A 143 -22.17 -16.56 -12.42
N LYS A 144 -22.71 -17.41 -13.30
CA LYS A 144 -21.89 -18.14 -14.27
C LYS A 144 -21.27 -17.16 -15.27
N LEU A 145 -20.01 -17.38 -15.62
CA LEU A 145 -19.15 -16.49 -16.41
C LEU A 145 -18.65 -17.17 -17.70
N GLU A 146 -19.48 -18.01 -18.33
CA GLU A 146 -19.12 -18.83 -19.51
C GLU A 146 -18.58 -18.04 -20.72
N GLN A 147 -18.88 -16.74 -20.75
CA GLN A 147 -18.54 -15.82 -21.83
C GLN A 147 -17.36 -14.89 -21.50
N LEU A 148 -16.83 -14.98 -20.28
CA LEU A 148 -15.76 -14.12 -19.80
C LEU A 148 -14.41 -14.75 -20.11
N HIS A 149 -13.54 -13.99 -20.77
CA HIS A 149 -12.12 -14.27 -20.81
C HIS A 149 -11.41 -13.46 -19.73
N TYR A 150 -10.42 -14.06 -19.07
CA TYR A 150 -9.73 -13.36 -17.98
C TYR A 150 -8.24 -13.69 -17.88
N ALA A 151 -7.52 -12.83 -17.17
CA ALA A 151 -6.15 -13.04 -16.73
C ALA A 151 -5.96 -12.42 -15.34
N VAL A 152 -5.11 -13.03 -14.51
CA VAL A 152 -4.84 -12.57 -13.15
C VAL A 152 -3.34 -12.35 -12.94
N LEU A 153 -3.00 -11.23 -12.32
CA LEU A 153 -1.67 -10.95 -11.78
C LEU A 153 -1.78 -10.81 -10.25
N GLY A 154 -1.32 -11.83 -9.54
CA GLY A 154 -1.18 -11.81 -8.09
C GLY A 154 0.12 -11.14 -7.67
N LEU A 155 0.07 -10.30 -6.64
CA LEU A 155 1.24 -9.75 -5.97
C LEU A 155 1.31 -10.31 -4.55
N GLY A 156 2.48 -10.72 -4.12
CA GLY A 156 2.72 -11.25 -2.77
C GLY A 156 4.20 -11.15 -2.39
N ASP A 157 4.55 -11.77 -1.27
CA ASP A 157 5.93 -11.88 -0.80
C ASP A 157 6.22 -13.36 -0.50
N SER A 158 7.23 -13.93 -1.16
CA SER A 158 7.55 -15.36 -1.02
C SER A 158 8.18 -15.76 0.31
N SER A 159 8.53 -14.78 1.16
CA SER A 159 8.88 -15.01 2.56
C SER A 159 7.66 -15.40 3.41
N TYR A 160 6.43 -15.11 2.95
CA TYR A 160 5.20 -15.46 3.65
C TYR A 160 4.66 -16.82 3.18
N PRO A 161 4.08 -17.63 4.09
CA PRO A 161 3.55 -18.95 3.73
C PRO A 161 2.46 -18.92 2.65
N GLN A 162 1.70 -17.82 2.56
CA GLN A 162 0.55 -17.63 1.68
C GLN A 162 0.89 -16.73 0.48
N PHE A 163 2.10 -16.87 -0.08
CA PHE A 163 2.56 -16.13 -1.27
C PHE A 163 1.51 -16.09 -2.38
N CYS A 164 1.07 -14.91 -2.84
CA CYS A 164 0.07 -14.72 -3.90
C CYS A 164 -1.29 -15.46 -3.72
N ALA A 165 -1.65 -15.85 -2.49
CA ALA A 165 -2.84 -16.67 -2.24
C ALA A 165 -4.15 -16.06 -2.77
N VAL A 166 -4.32 -14.74 -2.68
CA VAL A 166 -5.52 -14.06 -3.14
C VAL A 166 -5.62 -14.06 -4.67
N GLY A 167 -4.49 -13.89 -5.37
CA GLY A 167 -4.42 -14.00 -6.83
C GLY A 167 -4.85 -15.38 -7.31
N ARG A 168 -4.34 -16.45 -6.66
CA ARG A 168 -4.76 -17.82 -6.93
C ARG A 168 -6.25 -18.05 -6.66
N GLN A 169 -6.75 -17.56 -5.53
CA GLN A 169 -8.18 -17.69 -5.21
C GLN A 169 -9.08 -17.02 -6.27
N VAL A 170 -8.72 -15.83 -6.76
CA VAL A 170 -9.46 -15.16 -7.84
C VAL A 170 -9.43 -15.99 -9.12
N ASP A 171 -8.25 -16.45 -9.51
CA ASP A 171 -8.04 -17.24 -10.72
C ASP A 171 -8.83 -18.56 -10.69
N GLU A 172 -8.67 -19.34 -9.61
CA GLU A 172 -9.43 -20.57 -9.37
C GLU A 172 -10.94 -20.32 -9.37
N ARG A 173 -11.39 -19.24 -8.73
CA ARG A 173 -12.81 -18.94 -8.61
C ARG A 173 -13.43 -18.49 -9.93
N LEU A 174 -12.76 -17.65 -10.70
CA LEU A 174 -13.22 -17.26 -12.04
C LEU A 174 -13.32 -18.48 -12.96
N SER A 175 -12.32 -19.37 -12.92
CA SER A 175 -12.37 -20.64 -13.64
C SER A 175 -13.55 -21.51 -13.20
N ALA A 176 -13.80 -21.65 -11.90
CA ALA A 176 -14.89 -22.45 -11.34
C ALA A 176 -16.29 -21.88 -11.70
N LEU A 177 -16.39 -20.58 -11.96
CA LEU A 177 -17.61 -19.92 -12.44
C LEU A 177 -17.81 -20.06 -13.96
N GLY A 178 -16.87 -20.69 -14.67
CA GLY A 178 -16.95 -20.96 -16.12
C GLY A 178 -16.20 -19.98 -17.01
N ALA A 179 -15.48 -19.01 -16.44
CA ALA A 179 -14.66 -18.09 -17.22
C ALA A 179 -13.45 -18.79 -17.84
N GLN A 180 -12.99 -18.30 -19.00
CA GLN A 180 -11.87 -18.85 -19.75
C GLN A 180 -10.58 -18.09 -19.45
N ARG A 181 -9.60 -18.78 -18.86
CA ARG A 181 -8.27 -18.21 -18.60
C ARG A 181 -7.53 -18.03 -19.93
N LEU A 182 -7.05 -16.83 -20.23
CA LEU A 182 -6.31 -16.54 -21.46
C LEU A 182 -4.87 -17.07 -21.43
N PHE A 183 -4.21 -16.92 -20.29
CA PHE A 183 -2.84 -17.40 -20.04
C PHE A 183 -2.61 -17.57 -18.54
N VAL A 184 -1.53 -18.25 -18.18
CA VAL A 184 -1.19 -18.58 -16.80
C VAL A 184 -1.17 -17.31 -15.93
N ALA A 185 -1.76 -17.40 -14.74
CA ALA A 185 -1.74 -16.31 -13.77
C ALA A 185 -0.30 -15.95 -13.39
N GLY A 186 0.00 -14.65 -13.32
CA GLY A 186 1.30 -14.17 -12.83
C GLY A 186 1.33 -14.16 -11.31
N GLU A 187 2.44 -14.57 -10.72
CA GLU A 187 2.68 -14.48 -9.26
C GLU A 187 3.95 -13.66 -9.02
N ALA A 188 3.77 -12.38 -8.73
CA ALA A 188 4.86 -11.43 -8.54
C ALA A 188 5.29 -11.35 -7.06
N ASP A 189 6.58 -11.50 -6.81
CA ASP A 189 7.23 -11.23 -5.50
C ASP A 189 7.49 -9.72 -5.32
N VAL A 190 8.23 -9.29 -4.29
CA VAL A 190 8.47 -7.84 -4.03
C VAL A 190 9.22 -7.13 -5.17
N ASP A 191 10.02 -7.88 -5.91
CA ASP A 191 10.60 -7.54 -7.19
C ASP A 191 9.54 -7.75 -8.28
N VAL A 192 8.47 -6.99 -8.09
CA VAL A 192 7.20 -7.10 -8.80
C VAL A 192 7.42 -7.05 -10.31
N GLU A 193 8.34 -6.20 -10.75
CA GLU A 193 8.63 -5.90 -12.15
C GLU A 193 9.12 -7.12 -12.94
N THR A 194 9.81 -8.07 -12.28
CA THR A 194 10.36 -9.29 -12.92
C THR A 194 9.26 -10.15 -13.53
N VAL A 195 8.12 -10.24 -12.86
CA VAL A 195 6.95 -11.01 -13.33
C VAL A 195 5.95 -10.09 -14.02
N ALA A 196 5.71 -8.90 -13.45
CA ALA A 196 4.70 -7.99 -13.94
C ALA A 196 5.01 -7.48 -15.35
N THR A 197 6.27 -7.14 -15.67
CA THR A 197 6.61 -6.58 -16.99
C THR A 197 6.25 -7.53 -18.15
N PRO A 198 6.77 -8.78 -18.21
CA PRO A 198 6.40 -9.70 -19.28
C PRO A 198 4.91 -10.07 -19.23
N TRP A 199 4.31 -10.16 -18.03
CA TRP A 199 2.88 -10.42 -17.90
C TRP A 199 2.03 -9.30 -18.50
N LEU A 200 2.37 -8.03 -18.25
CA LEU A 200 1.67 -6.85 -18.80
C LEU A 200 1.77 -6.79 -20.32
N GLU A 201 2.92 -7.16 -20.89
CA GLU A 201 3.11 -7.26 -22.34
C GLU A 201 2.22 -8.32 -22.97
N GLN A 202 2.19 -9.53 -22.36
CA GLN A 202 1.31 -10.62 -22.80
C GLN A 202 -0.17 -10.24 -22.64
N ALA A 203 -0.54 -9.61 -21.54
CA ALA A 203 -1.90 -9.12 -21.29
C ALA A 203 -2.33 -8.13 -22.38
N LEU A 204 -1.47 -7.17 -22.73
CA LEU A 204 -1.77 -6.21 -23.79
C LEU A 204 -1.92 -6.87 -25.16
N GLN A 205 -1.07 -7.86 -25.48
CA GLN A 205 -1.20 -8.63 -26.72
C GLN A 205 -2.53 -9.38 -26.77
N GLN A 206 -2.89 -10.10 -25.70
CA GLN A 206 -4.13 -10.85 -25.62
C GLN A 206 -5.36 -9.94 -25.68
N ALA A 207 -5.32 -8.77 -25.04
CA ALA A 207 -6.41 -7.81 -25.14
C ALA A 207 -6.62 -7.31 -26.57
N ARG A 208 -5.53 -7.07 -27.32
CA ARG A 208 -5.61 -6.73 -28.75
C ARG A 208 -6.20 -7.87 -29.58
N GLU A 209 -5.90 -9.11 -29.25
CA GLU A 209 -6.44 -10.27 -29.97
C GLU A 209 -7.93 -10.49 -29.70
N GLN A 210 -8.36 -10.34 -28.44
CA GLN A 210 -9.76 -10.54 -28.04
C GLN A 210 -10.69 -9.41 -28.49
N LEU A 211 -10.19 -8.17 -28.57
CA LEU A 211 -10.99 -6.99 -28.96
C LEU A 211 -10.87 -6.64 -30.46
N LYS A 212 -10.22 -7.49 -31.27
CA LYS A 212 -9.99 -7.29 -32.72
C LYS A 212 -11.25 -7.30 -33.60
N THR A 213 -12.45 -7.36 -33.01
CA THR A 213 -13.76 -7.21 -33.70
C THR A 213 -14.27 -5.77 -33.83
N ALA A 214 -13.53 -4.74 -33.41
CA ALA A 214 -13.91 -3.34 -33.63
C ALA A 214 -13.03 -2.67 -34.70
N THR A 215 -13.66 -2.24 -35.79
CA THR A 215 -13.05 -1.39 -36.83
C THR A 215 -12.56 -0.09 -36.18
N PRO A 216 -11.34 0.41 -36.49
CA PRO A 216 -10.85 1.63 -35.86
C PRO A 216 -11.72 2.81 -36.30
N LEU A 217 -12.54 3.35 -35.40
CA LEU A 217 -13.02 4.73 -35.55
C LEU A 217 -11.80 5.64 -35.37
N ALA A 218 -11.48 6.42 -36.40
CA ALA A 218 -10.54 7.52 -36.30
C ALA A 218 -10.98 8.45 -35.15
N LYS A 219 -10.17 8.54 -34.10
CA LYS A 219 -10.42 9.45 -32.98
C LYS A 219 -9.49 10.66 -33.06
N VAL A 220 -10.11 11.83 -32.90
CA VAL A 220 -9.45 13.07 -32.51
C VAL A 220 -8.89 12.86 -31.10
N THR A 221 -7.57 12.81 -30.98
CA THR A 221 -6.87 12.80 -29.69
C THR A 221 -7.04 14.18 -29.07
N ALA A 222 -7.93 14.30 -28.08
CA ALA A 222 -7.90 15.46 -27.20
C ALA A 222 -6.53 15.45 -26.49
N LEU A 223 -5.73 16.51 -26.65
CA LEU A 223 -4.55 16.74 -25.83
C LEU A 223 -5.00 16.83 -24.38
N ARG A 224 -4.92 15.71 -23.66
CA ARG A 224 -4.82 15.75 -22.20
C ARG A 224 -3.48 16.40 -21.92
N THR A 225 -3.50 17.52 -21.19
CA THR A 225 -2.30 18.07 -20.55
C THR A 225 -1.60 16.92 -19.83
N ALA A 226 -0.41 16.56 -20.29
CA ALA A 226 0.41 15.56 -19.65
C ALA A 226 0.59 16.00 -18.19
N ARG A 227 0.01 15.25 -17.27
CA ARG A 227 0.32 15.38 -15.85
C ARG A 227 1.80 15.01 -15.76
N THR A 228 2.67 15.99 -15.53
CA THR A 228 4.11 15.74 -15.35
C THR A 228 4.25 14.70 -14.25
N ALA A 229 4.91 13.59 -14.54
CA ALA A 229 5.22 12.58 -13.54
C ALA A 229 5.94 13.26 -12.36
N PRO A 230 5.67 12.85 -11.11
CA PRO A 230 6.38 13.40 -9.97
C PRO A 230 7.89 13.21 -10.18
N ALA A 231 8.66 14.28 -9.92
CA ALA A 231 10.11 14.28 -10.13
C ALA A 231 10.82 13.21 -9.31
N TRP A 232 10.23 12.85 -8.16
CA TRP A 232 10.71 11.82 -7.25
C TRP A 232 9.65 10.74 -7.06
N HIS A 233 10.05 9.50 -7.19
CA HIS A 233 9.18 8.33 -7.10
C HIS A 233 10.01 7.12 -6.68
N ARG A 234 9.39 5.95 -6.53
CA ARG A 234 10.06 4.72 -6.07
C ARG A 234 11.40 4.46 -6.78
N ASP A 235 11.44 4.54 -8.10
CA ASP A 235 12.64 4.18 -8.88
C ASP A 235 13.63 5.35 -9.06
N GLN A 236 13.23 6.55 -8.63
CA GLN A 236 14.06 7.74 -8.58
C GLN A 236 13.79 8.45 -7.24
N PRO A 237 14.30 7.91 -6.12
CA PRO A 237 14.05 8.47 -4.80
C PRO A 237 14.78 9.80 -4.60
N PHE A 238 14.27 10.60 -3.68
CA PHE A 238 14.92 11.83 -3.22
C PHE A 238 15.86 11.52 -2.06
N ASP A 239 17.11 11.97 -2.11
CA ASP A 239 18.06 11.83 -1.01
C ASP A 239 17.76 12.86 0.09
N ALA A 240 16.94 12.47 1.06
CA ALA A 240 16.50 13.32 2.16
C ALA A 240 17.55 13.42 3.28
N PRO A 241 18.01 14.62 3.66
CA PRO A 241 18.84 14.81 4.84
C PRO A 241 18.14 14.37 6.13
N VAL A 242 18.87 13.71 7.03
CA VAL A 242 18.40 13.30 8.36
C VAL A 242 18.64 14.45 9.33
N PHE A 243 17.58 15.04 9.87
CA PHE A 243 17.67 16.14 10.84
C PHE A 243 17.73 15.65 12.28
N LEU A 244 16.97 14.62 12.61
CA LEU A 244 16.91 14.07 13.96
C LEU A 244 16.80 12.55 13.90
N ASN A 245 17.50 11.85 14.79
CA ASN A 245 17.31 10.41 15.02
C ASN A 245 17.37 10.12 16.52
N GLN A 246 16.21 10.19 17.18
CA GLN A 246 16.11 10.15 18.63
C GLN A 246 15.39 8.89 19.11
N ARG A 247 15.97 8.20 20.10
CA ARG A 247 15.26 7.14 20.83
C ARG A 247 14.14 7.73 21.70
N VAL A 248 12.91 7.24 21.49
CA VAL A 248 11.70 7.69 22.21
C VAL A 248 11.18 6.68 23.23
N THR A 249 11.84 5.53 23.37
CA THR A 249 11.64 4.62 24.51
C THR A 249 12.59 4.96 25.66
N GLY A 250 12.15 4.64 26.89
CA GLY A 250 12.98 4.74 28.08
C GLY A 250 14.16 3.76 28.07
N ARG A 251 15.15 4.02 28.93
CA ARG A 251 16.40 3.23 29.03
C ARG A 251 16.15 1.75 29.35
N ASP A 252 15.11 1.48 30.14
CA ASP A 252 14.76 0.11 30.57
C ASP A 252 13.82 -0.62 29.60
N SER A 253 13.51 -0.01 28.45
CA SER A 253 12.72 -0.67 27.40
C SER A 253 13.55 -1.76 26.73
N ASP A 254 12.91 -2.91 26.50
CA ASP A 254 13.42 -4.01 25.66
C ASP A 254 13.34 -3.71 24.16
N ARG A 255 12.87 -2.52 23.78
CA ARG A 255 12.78 -2.08 22.39
C ARG A 255 13.49 -0.76 22.19
N ASP A 256 14.15 -0.66 21.04
CA ASP A 256 14.66 0.59 20.53
C ASP A 256 13.67 1.16 19.50
N VAL A 257 12.94 2.21 19.87
CA VAL A 257 12.02 2.90 18.96
C VAL A 257 12.53 4.31 18.75
N ARG A 258 12.68 4.70 17.48
CA ARG A 258 13.27 5.95 17.03
C ARG A 258 12.21 6.88 16.44
N HIS A 259 12.22 8.14 16.87
CA HIS A 259 11.65 9.25 16.11
C HIS A 259 12.72 9.77 15.15
N ILE A 260 12.39 9.81 13.86
CA ILE A 260 13.33 10.24 12.83
C ILE A 260 12.69 11.37 12.04
N GLU A 261 13.40 12.46 11.85
CA GLU A 261 12.97 13.63 11.07
C GLU A 261 13.86 13.74 9.83
N LEU A 262 13.23 13.83 8.66
CA LEU A 262 13.91 13.95 7.37
C LEU A 262 13.46 15.22 6.67
N SER A 263 14.40 15.91 6.03
CA SER A 263 14.10 17.07 5.19
C SER A 263 13.66 16.66 3.79
N LEU A 264 12.56 17.25 3.35
CA LEU A 264 12.03 17.24 1.99
C LEU A 264 12.27 18.57 1.27
N GLU A 265 13.04 19.50 1.86
CA GLU A 265 13.30 20.81 1.29
C GLU A 265 13.90 20.68 -0.13
N GLY A 266 13.38 21.47 -1.06
CA GLY A 266 13.81 21.45 -2.46
C GLY A 266 13.33 20.25 -3.29
N SER A 267 12.74 19.21 -2.68
CA SER A 267 12.22 18.05 -3.42
C SER A 267 10.89 18.35 -4.14
N GLY A 268 10.08 19.23 -3.57
CA GLY A 268 8.69 19.43 -4.01
C GLY A 268 7.75 18.27 -3.67
N LEU A 269 8.21 17.28 -2.89
CA LEU A 269 7.38 16.19 -2.40
C LEU A 269 6.26 16.73 -1.50
N ARG A 270 5.08 16.15 -1.64
CA ARG A 270 3.89 16.47 -0.85
C ARG A 270 3.28 15.19 -0.33
N TYR A 271 2.82 15.22 0.92
CA TYR A 271 2.14 14.11 1.56
C TYR A 271 1.00 14.61 2.43
N ALA A 272 0.02 13.75 2.68
CA ALA A 272 -1.05 13.98 3.61
C ALA A 272 -0.93 13.01 4.81
N PRO A 273 -1.44 13.38 6.00
CA PRO A 273 -1.54 12.46 7.12
C PRO A 273 -2.21 11.15 6.70
N GLY A 274 -1.53 10.03 6.95
CA GLY A 274 -1.96 8.70 6.54
C GLY A 274 -1.21 8.10 5.35
N ASP A 275 -0.47 8.93 4.60
CA ASP A 275 0.47 8.45 3.59
C ASP A 275 1.66 7.72 4.25
N ALA A 276 2.37 6.95 3.42
CA ALA A 276 3.59 6.27 3.82
C ALA A 276 4.82 6.89 3.14
N LEU A 277 5.95 6.85 3.83
CA LEU A 277 7.25 7.15 3.25
C LEU A 277 7.95 5.83 2.92
N GLY A 278 8.28 5.64 1.66
CA GLY A 278 9.16 4.57 1.22
C GLY A 278 10.61 4.95 1.41
N VAL A 279 11.38 4.06 2.04
CA VAL A 279 12.81 4.22 2.28
C VAL A 279 13.56 3.12 1.55
N TRP A 280 14.58 3.48 0.77
CA TRP A 280 15.50 2.52 0.17
C TRP A 280 16.68 2.26 1.12
N PRO A 281 16.75 1.09 1.78
CA PRO A 281 17.84 0.81 2.70
C PRO A 281 19.06 0.28 1.96
N THR A 282 20.17 0.17 2.69
CA THR A 282 21.31 -0.69 2.32
C THR A 282 21.54 -1.74 3.39
N GLN A 283 22.17 -2.87 3.01
CA GLN A 283 22.61 -3.87 3.97
C GLN A 283 23.72 -3.30 4.88
N SER A 284 23.84 -3.89 6.07
CA SER A 284 24.95 -3.60 6.97
C SER A 284 26.26 -4.16 6.40
N THR A 285 27.32 -3.36 6.41
CA THR A 285 28.67 -3.79 6.01
C THR A 285 29.10 -5.05 6.75
N ALA A 286 28.80 -5.16 8.05
CA ALA A 286 29.13 -6.33 8.85
C ALA A 286 28.45 -7.62 8.34
N LEU A 287 27.21 -7.53 7.85
CA LEU A 287 26.50 -8.67 7.27
C LEU A 287 27.09 -9.05 5.91
N VAL A 288 27.37 -8.06 5.06
CA VAL A 288 27.97 -8.28 3.74
C VAL A 288 29.34 -8.94 3.88
N ASP A 289 30.19 -8.44 4.76
CA ASP A 289 31.51 -9.01 5.05
C ASP A 289 31.41 -10.44 5.58
N ALA A 290 30.45 -10.72 6.46
CA ALA A 290 30.22 -12.07 6.98
C ALA A 290 29.79 -13.05 5.88
N VAL A 291 28.96 -12.63 4.93
CA VAL A 291 28.55 -13.45 3.78
C VAL A 291 29.74 -13.71 2.86
N LEU A 292 30.50 -12.67 2.51
CA LEU A 292 31.69 -12.77 1.66
C LEU A 292 32.75 -13.70 2.28
N ALA A 293 33.01 -13.55 3.58
CA ALA A 293 33.95 -14.40 4.32
C ALA A 293 33.47 -15.86 4.39
N THR A 294 32.18 -16.09 4.62
CA THR A 294 31.60 -17.45 4.68
C THR A 294 31.76 -18.18 3.35
N LEU A 295 31.54 -17.48 2.23
CA LEU A 295 31.65 -18.04 0.88
C LEU A 295 33.06 -17.93 0.27
N LYS A 296 33.99 -17.25 0.95
CA LYS A 296 35.35 -16.94 0.47
C LYS A 296 35.36 -16.26 -0.89
N LEU A 297 34.41 -15.33 -1.10
CA LEU A 297 34.29 -14.56 -2.34
C LEU A 297 35.03 -13.23 -2.23
N ASP A 298 35.66 -12.80 -3.34
CA ASP A 298 36.31 -11.50 -3.44
C ASP A 298 35.26 -10.40 -3.67
N ALA A 299 35.20 -9.46 -2.74
CA ALA A 299 34.34 -8.28 -2.73
C ALA A 299 34.42 -7.45 -4.03
N SER A 300 35.61 -7.41 -4.66
CA SER A 300 35.90 -6.61 -5.84
C SER A 300 35.51 -7.29 -7.16
N THR A 301 35.09 -8.56 -7.11
CA THR A 301 34.67 -9.31 -8.30
C THR A 301 33.56 -8.56 -9.03
N SER A 302 33.79 -8.25 -10.30
CA SER A 302 32.82 -7.56 -11.14
C SER A 302 31.72 -8.53 -11.59
N VAL A 303 30.46 -8.22 -11.28
CA VAL A 303 29.29 -9.05 -11.63
C VAL A 303 28.35 -8.25 -12.52
N HIS A 304 27.90 -8.86 -13.62
CA HIS A 304 26.90 -8.28 -14.53
C HIS A 304 25.53 -8.90 -14.28
N ALA A 305 24.56 -8.09 -13.85
CA ALA A 305 23.19 -8.53 -13.64
C ALA A 305 22.22 -7.35 -13.86
N ALA A 306 21.01 -7.64 -14.35
CA ALA A 306 19.97 -6.64 -14.62
C ALA A 306 20.44 -5.44 -15.48
N GLY A 307 21.40 -5.65 -16.40
CA GLY A 307 21.94 -4.61 -17.27
C GLY A 307 23.00 -3.70 -16.62
N GLU A 308 23.34 -3.91 -15.36
CA GLU A 308 24.39 -3.19 -14.63
C GLU A 308 25.61 -4.08 -14.39
N THR A 309 26.81 -3.48 -14.36
CA THR A 309 28.05 -4.15 -13.96
C THR A 309 28.62 -3.45 -12.73
N LEU A 310 28.61 -4.13 -11.60
CA LEU A 310 29.02 -3.59 -10.29
C LEU A 310 29.92 -4.61 -9.54
N PRO A 311 30.77 -4.15 -8.61
CA PRO A 311 31.46 -5.04 -7.68
C PRO A 311 30.48 -5.87 -6.85
N LEU A 312 30.85 -7.11 -6.51
CA LEU A 312 30.03 -8.01 -5.68
C LEU A 312 29.61 -7.35 -4.36
N HIS A 313 30.52 -6.61 -3.70
CA HIS A 313 30.19 -5.89 -2.48
C HIS A 313 29.03 -4.90 -2.67
N THR A 314 29.02 -4.13 -3.76
CA THR A 314 27.93 -3.19 -4.06
C THR A 314 26.62 -3.92 -4.34
N TRP A 315 26.66 -5.04 -5.08
CA TRP A 315 25.48 -5.88 -5.29
C TRP A 315 24.87 -6.37 -3.98
N LEU A 316 25.69 -6.91 -3.09
CA LEU A 316 25.25 -7.41 -1.79
C LEU A 316 24.79 -6.28 -0.86
N THR A 317 25.37 -5.08 -0.97
CA THR A 317 25.04 -3.94 -0.11
C THR A 317 23.75 -3.24 -0.53
N GLU A 318 23.58 -2.97 -1.82
CA GLU A 318 22.57 -2.02 -2.31
C GLU A 318 21.46 -2.67 -3.12
N ARG A 319 21.68 -3.90 -3.61
CA ARG A 319 20.81 -4.51 -4.63
C ARG A 319 20.21 -5.84 -4.22
N ARG A 320 20.67 -6.48 -3.14
CA ARG A 320 20.23 -7.83 -2.74
C ARG A 320 19.81 -7.92 -1.27
N GLU A 321 18.79 -8.74 -1.04
CA GLU A 321 18.29 -9.06 0.30
C GLU A 321 19.12 -10.20 0.92
N LEU A 322 19.61 -9.99 2.15
CA LEU A 322 20.45 -10.93 2.90
C LEU A 322 19.85 -11.31 4.27
N THR A 323 18.89 -10.53 4.77
CA THR A 323 18.26 -10.73 6.08
C THR A 323 17.03 -11.63 6.04
N GLN A 324 16.54 -11.99 4.84
CA GLN A 324 15.38 -12.86 4.66
C GLN A 324 15.68 -14.01 3.71
N LEU A 325 15.16 -15.19 4.04
CA LEU A 325 15.14 -16.34 3.13
C LEU A 325 13.90 -16.29 2.24
N THR A 326 14.08 -16.66 0.97
CA THR A 326 13.00 -16.83 0.01
C THR A 326 13.00 -18.26 -0.51
N ARG A 327 11.83 -18.75 -0.94
CA ARG A 327 11.71 -20.11 -1.47
C ARG A 327 12.62 -20.36 -2.69
N PRO A 328 12.76 -19.42 -3.66
CA PRO A 328 13.68 -19.58 -4.77
C PRO A 328 15.15 -19.74 -4.31
N PHE A 329 15.63 -18.86 -3.43
CA PHE A 329 17.01 -18.95 -2.94
C PHE A 329 17.25 -20.24 -2.14
N PHE A 330 16.31 -20.62 -1.26
CA PHE A 330 16.41 -21.85 -0.48
C PHE A 330 16.43 -23.10 -1.37
N THR A 331 15.60 -23.13 -2.42
CA THR A 331 15.59 -24.23 -3.40
C THR A 331 16.92 -24.32 -4.14
N ALA A 332 17.37 -23.20 -4.68
CA ALA A 332 18.64 -23.09 -5.40
C ALA A 332 19.83 -23.51 -4.51
N HIS A 333 19.78 -23.19 -3.21
CA HIS A 333 20.78 -23.58 -2.25
C HIS A 333 20.71 -25.09 -1.92
N ALA A 334 19.50 -25.64 -1.68
CA ALA A 334 19.30 -27.06 -1.39
C ALA A 334 19.77 -27.97 -2.54
N GLU A 335 19.58 -27.55 -3.79
CA GLU A 335 20.07 -28.25 -4.98
C GLU A 335 21.61 -28.29 -5.04
N ARG A 336 22.27 -27.16 -4.75
CA ARG A 336 23.73 -27.06 -4.75
C ARG A 336 24.38 -27.81 -3.60
N ASN A 337 23.81 -27.68 -2.40
CA ASN A 337 24.32 -28.31 -1.19
C ASN A 337 24.09 -29.84 -1.19
N GLY A 338 22.97 -30.30 -1.72
CA GLY A 338 22.63 -31.71 -1.82
C GLY A 338 22.09 -32.36 -0.54
N ASP A 339 21.95 -31.63 0.57
CA ASP A 339 21.42 -32.17 1.83
C ASP A 339 19.96 -32.64 1.69
N PRO A 340 19.67 -33.92 1.98
CA PRO A 340 18.31 -34.45 1.98
C PRO A 340 17.36 -33.72 2.93
N ALA A 341 17.85 -33.17 4.05
CA ALA A 341 17.02 -32.45 5.03
C ALA A 341 16.45 -31.15 4.45
N LEU A 342 17.26 -30.38 3.71
CA LEU A 342 16.78 -29.18 3.02
C LEU A 342 15.75 -29.52 1.94
N ARG A 343 15.96 -30.61 1.20
CA ARG A 343 15.00 -31.10 0.20
C ARG A 343 13.68 -31.56 0.83
N GLN A 344 13.73 -32.17 2.01
CA GLN A 344 12.53 -32.55 2.74
C GLN A 344 11.70 -31.32 3.18
N LEU A 345 12.36 -30.24 3.61
CA LEU A 345 11.69 -28.99 3.97
C LEU A 345 10.94 -28.33 2.79
N LEU A 346 11.34 -28.62 1.54
CA LEU A 346 10.67 -28.12 0.34
C LEU A 346 9.43 -28.95 -0.06
N SER A 347 9.19 -30.09 0.59
CA SER A 347 8.02 -30.93 0.32
C SER A 347 6.71 -30.23 0.73
N PRO A 348 5.57 -30.55 0.08
CA PRO A 348 4.27 -29.97 0.43
C PRO A 348 3.88 -30.19 1.90
N ASP A 349 4.27 -31.33 2.49
CA ASP A 349 3.93 -31.71 3.86
C ASP A 349 4.76 -30.96 4.92
N ALA A 350 5.86 -30.32 4.52
CA ALA A 350 6.77 -29.60 5.42
C ALA A 350 6.53 -28.08 5.46
N ARG A 351 5.37 -27.60 5.01
CA ARG A 351 5.06 -26.16 4.90
C ARG A 351 5.30 -25.38 6.18
N ASP A 352 4.79 -25.87 7.31
CA ASP A 352 4.91 -25.17 8.60
C ASP A 352 6.36 -25.18 9.11
N ALA A 353 7.09 -26.28 8.87
CA ALA A 353 8.51 -26.38 9.21
C ALA A 353 9.36 -25.41 8.37
N LEU A 354 9.08 -25.30 7.06
CA LEU A 354 9.75 -24.33 6.18
C LEU A 354 9.45 -22.89 6.59
N ALA A 355 8.18 -22.59 6.90
CA ALA A 355 7.78 -21.28 7.42
C ALA A 355 8.50 -20.94 8.73
N HIS A 356 8.67 -21.92 9.62
CA HIS A 356 9.44 -21.74 10.85
C HIS A 356 10.90 -21.38 10.56
N VAL A 357 11.56 -22.10 9.64
CA VAL A 357 12.93 -21.80 9.21
C VAL A 357 13.03 -20.38 8.65
N PHE A 358 12.11 -19.96 7.78
CA PHE A 358 12.13 -18.62 7.17
C PHE A 358 11.87 -17.51 8.18
N SER A 359 11.14 -17.80 9.27
CA SER A 359 10.91 -16.85 10.36
C SER A 359 12.11 -16.66 11.30
N GLN A 360 13.09 -17.58 11.26
CA GLN A 360 14.23 -17.57 12.19
C GLN A 360 15.57 -17.31 11.51
N TRP A 361 15.82 -17.94 10.36
CA TRP A 361 17.11 -17.93 9.69
C TRP A 361 17.19 -16.80 8.67
N GLN A 362 18.34 -16.12 8.64
CA GLN A 362 18.71 -15.24 7.54
C GLN A 362 19.50 -16.00 6.45
N VAL A 363 19.86 -15.34 5.34
CA VAL A 363 20.67 -15.97 4.29
C VAL A 363 21.99 -16.53 4.84
N LEU A 364 22.68 -15.73 5.66
CA LEU A 364 23.94 -16.11 6.29
C LEU A 364 23.81 -17.39 7.14
N ASP A 365 22.67 -17.57 7.80
CA ASP A 365 22.39 -18.70 8.66
C ASP A 365 22.30 -20.01 7.87
N LEU A 366 21.64 -19.98 6.71
CA LEU A 366 21.58 -21.11 5.79
C LEU A 366 22.98 -21.45 5.23
N LEU A 367 23.70 -20.43 4.75
CA LEU A 367 25.04 -20.58 4.17
C LEU A 367 26.05 -21.20 5.14
N ARG A 368 25.98 -20.85 6.44
CA ARG A 368 26.86 -21.41 7.47
C ARG A 368 26.49 -22.84 7.86
N ARG A 369 25.19 -23.14 7.99
CA ARG A 369 24.70 -24.45 8.46
C ARG A 369 24.78 -25.52 7.37
N HIS A 370 24.59 -25.14 6.12
CA HIS A 370 24.62 -26.04 4.97
C HIS A 370 25.58 -25.50 3.91
N PRO A 371 26.91 -25.70 4.07
CA PRO A 371 27.88 -25.13 3.13
C PRO A 371 27.67 -25.60 1.68
N ALA A 372 27.67 -24.66 0.74
CA ALA A 372 27.54 -24.94 -0.69
C ALA A 372 28.44 -23.99 -1.50
N ASP A 373 28.91 -24.44 -2.66
CA ASP A 373 29.73 -23.62 -3.54
C ASP A 373 28.87 -22.60 -4.29
N TRP A 374 29.28 -21.33 -4.20
CA TRP A 374 28.69 -20.22 -4.92
C TRP A 374 29.80 -19.43 -5.63
N THR A 375 29.51 -18.99 -6.85
CA THR A 375 30.29 -17.94 -7.52
C THR A 375 29.60 -16.58 -7.30
N ALA A 376 30.32 -15.48 -7.52
CA ALA A 376 29.77 -14.14 -7.43
C ALA A 376 28.51 -13.97 -8.30
N ASP A 377 28.58 -14.37 -9.57
CA ASP A 377 27.45 -14.28 -10.51
C ASP A 377 26.25 -15.13 -10.10
N THR A 378 26.50 -16.38 -9.70
CA THR A 378 25.41 -17.30 -9.33
C THR A 378 24.73 -16.88 -8.04
N LEU A 379 25.48 -16.35 -7.07
CA LEU A 379 24.93 -15.82 -5.82
C LEU A 379 24.03 -14.61 -6.09
N VAL A 380 24.52 -13.63 -6.84
CA VAL A 380 23.76 -12.42 -7.19
C VAL A 380 22.51 -12.75 -7.99
N ALA A 381 22.55 -13.77 -8.85
CA ALA A 381 21.38 -14.22 -9.61
C ALA A 381 20.33 -14.95 -8.75
N ALA A 382 20.75 -15.61 -7.66
CA ALA A 382 19.84 -16.40 -6.81
C ALA A 382 19.21 -15.58 -5.67
N LEU A 383 19.88 -14.53 -5.21
CA LEU A 383 19.36 -13.65 -4.15
C LEU A 383 18.23 -12.77 -4.68
N ARG A 384 17.20 -12.56 -3.85
CA ARG A 384 16.11 -11.63 -4.17
C ARG A 384 16.66 -10.19 -4.23
N PRO A 385 16.17 -9.34 -5.15
CA PRO A 385 16.42 -7.91 -5.12
C PRO A 385 16.04 -7.29 -3.77
N LEU A 386 16.81 -6.30 -3.35
CA LEU A 386 16.46 -5.48 -2.19
C LEU A 386 15.23 -4.63 -2.52
N ALA A 387 14.33 -4.47 -1.56
CA ALA A 387 13.08 -3.71 -1.74
C ALA A 387 13.01 -2.54 -0.75
N PRO A 388 12.32 -1.44 -1.09
CA PRO A 388 12.13 -0.35 -0.17
C PRO A 388 11.16 -0.76 0.95
N ARG A 389 11.28 -0.13 2.11
CA ARG A 389 10.34 -0.33 3.22
C ARG A 389 9.46 0.89 3.39
N LEU A 390 8.16 0.66 3.46
CA LEU A 390 7.16 1.70 3.73
C LEU A 390 7.01 1.91 5.24
N TYR A 391 6.94 3.16 5.67
CA TYR A 391 6.67 3.58 7.04
C TYR A 391 5.51 4.57 7.05
N SER A 392 4.51 4.36 7.91
CA SER A 392 3.42 5.32 8.11
C SER A 392 3.99 6.65 8.60
N ILE A 393 3.68 7.75 7.92
CA ILE A 393 4.21 9.07 8.25
C ILE A 393 3.63 9.54 9.59
N ALA A 394 4.52 10.02 10.47
CA ALA A 394 4.21 10.42 11.84
C ALA A 394 4.07 11.93 12.05
N SER A 395 4.02 12.71 10.96
CA SER A 395 3.85 14.16 10.95
C SER A 395 2.73 14.60 10.02
N SER A 396 2.19 15.77 10.30
CA SER A 396 1.39 16.52 9.34
C SER A 396 2.26 17.56 8.64
N GLN A 397 2.25 17.55 7.30
CA GLN A 397 3.02 18.51 6.50
C GLN A 397 2.57 19.97 6.72
N SER A 398 1.30 20.19 7.11
CA SER A 398 0.81 21.53 7.43
C SER A 398 1.43 22.10 8.71
N VAL A 399 1.92 21.24 9.60
CA VAL A 399 2.57 21.61 10.86
C VAL A 399 4.10 21.68 10.72
N VAL A 400 4.70 20.73 9.99
CA VAL A 400 6.17 20.57 9.95
C VAL A 400 6.81 21.12 8.67
N GLY A 401 6.02 21.68 7.74
CA GLY A 401 6.53 22.27 6.50
C GLY A 401 7.17 21.23 5.57
N ASP A 402 8.38 21.48 5.11
CA ASP A 402 9.12 20.55 4.24
C ASP A 402 9.87 19.46 5.03
N GLU A 403 9.35 19.01 6.17
CA GLU A 403 9.87 17.85 6.92
C GLU A 403 8.92 16.64 6.83
N VAL A 404 9.45 15.44 7.05
CA VAL A 404 8.67 14.21 7.22
C VAL A 404 9.23 13.40 8.38
N HIS A 405 8.33 12.99 9.28
CA HIS A 405 8.70 12.31 10.52
C HIS A 405 8.30 10.84 10.44
N LEU A 406 9.15 9.96 10.95
CA LEU A 406 8.91 8.53 11.07
C LEU A 406 8.98 8.09 12.54
N LEU A 407 8.27 7.01 12.85
CA LEU A 407 8.41 6.28 14.10
C LEU A 407 8.79 4.83 13.81
N VAL A 408 10.06 4.50 14.05
CA VAL A 408 10.67 3.25 13.60
C VAL A 408 11.02 2.39 14.81
N SER A 409 10.47 1.18 14.89
CA SER A 409 10.98 0.17 15.82
C SER A 409 12.18 -0.50 15.16
N HIS A 410 13.36 -0.41 15.78
CA HIS A 410 14.51 -1.18 15.38
C HIS A 410 14.18 -2.67 15.59
N VAL A 411 14.32 -3.46 14.53
CA VAL A 411 14.22 -4.92 14.61
C VAL A 411 15.62 -5.45 14.84
N ASP A 412 15.92 -5.84 16.06
CA ASP A 412 17.13 -6.53 16.47
C ASP A 412 16.80 -7.72 17.38
N TYR A 413 17.60 -8.78 17.27
CA TYR A 413 17.44 -9.99 18.07
C TYR A 413 18.73 -10.79 18.11
N ALA A 414 18.88 -11.67 19.10
CA ALA A 414 19.97 -12.63 19.14
C ALA A 414 19.51 -13.96 18.52
N PHE A 415 20.36 -14.56 17.68
CA PHE A 415 20.13 -15.88 17.12
C PHE A 415 21.44 -16.67 17.08
N ASP A 416 21.47 -17.83 17.74
CA ASP A 416 22.67 -18.66 17.93
C ASP A 416 23.91 -17.89 18.42
N GLY A 417 23.68 -16.94 19.35
CA GLY A 417 24.73 -16.15 19.98
C GLY A 417 25.20 -14.93 19.18
N ASP A 418 24.77 -14.79 17.92
CA ASP A 418 25.07 -13.62 17.10
C ASP A 418 23.92 -12.59 17.15
N ALA A 419 24.25 -11.32 16.97
CA ALA A 419 23.26 -10.28 16.72
C ALA A 419 22.68 -10.41 15.30
N ARG A 420 21.38 -10.17 15.17
CA ARG A 420 20.60 -10.13 13.94
C ARG A 420 19.74 -8.89 13.92
N TRP A 421 19.39 -8.44 12.72
CA TRP A 421 18.58 -7.25 12.53
C TRP A 421 17.79 -7.30 11.22
N GLY A 422 16.74 -6.47 11.14
CA GLY A 422 16.02 -6.23 9.89
C GLY A 422 16.63 -5.08 9.09
N THR A 423 16.82 -5.27 7.77
CA THR A 423 17.55 -4.34 6.87
C THR A 423 17.18 -2.88 7.07
N ALA A 424 15.92 -2.50 6.80
CA ALA A 424 15.51 -1.10 6.79
C ALA A 424 15.49 -0.45 8.18
N SER A 425 15.03 -1.19 9.20
CA SER A 425 14.98 -0.66 10.56
C SER A 425 16.37 -0.42 11.16
N HIS A 426 17.33 -1.29 10.86
CA HIS A 426 18.72 -1.15 11.27
C HIS A 426 19.40 -0.01 10.53
N TYR A 427 19.20 0.05 9.20
CA TYR A 427 19.69 1.13 8.35
C TYR A 427 19.25 2.51 8.88
N LEU A 428 17.95 2.70 9.11
CA LEU A 428 17.38 3.96 9.61
C LEU A 428 17.84 4.28 11.04
N SER A 429 17.78 3.30 11.95
CA SER A 429 18.14 3.54 13.36
C SER A 429 19.62 3.87 13.53
N GLY A 430 20.48 3.43 12.60
CA GLY A 430 21.90 3.76 12.56
C GLY A 430 22.27 4.98 11.71
N ARG A 431 21.31 5.76 11.17
CA ARG A 431 21.63 7.01 10.47
C ARG A 431 22.08 8.09 11.43
N GLU A 432 23.16 8.78 11.07
CA GLU A 432 23.64 9.96 11.77
C GLU A 432 22.91 11.21 11.28
N GLU A 433 22.71 12.18 12.17
CA GLU A 433 22.20 13.51 11.81
C GLU A 433 23.15 14.17 10.79
N GLY A 434 22.60 14.75 9.74
CA GLY A 434 23.33 15.31 8.60
C GLY A 434 23.64 14.32 7.47
N SER A 435 23.47 13.01 7.68
CA SER A 435 23.51 12.02 6.58
C SER A 435 22.25 12.13 5.70
N THR A 436 22.23 11.43 4.55
CA THR A 436 21.06 11.38 3.67
C THR A 436 20.46 9.96 3.61
N THR A 437 19.19 9.89 3.27
CA THR A 437 18.46 8.64 3.04
C THR A 437 17.55 8.77 1.80
N PRO A 438 17.62 7.84 0.84
CA PRO A 438 16.77 7.85 -0.34
C PRO A 438 15.32 7.50 0.00
N VAL A 439 14.40 8.43 -0.26
CA VAL A 439 12.98 8.33 0.08
C VAL A 439 12.03 8.69 -1.07
N PHE A 440 10.79 8.20 -0.98
CA PHE A 440 9.68 8.61 -1.83
C PHE A 440 8.36 8.56 -1.05
N VAL A 441 7.36 9.32 -1.48
CA VAL A 441 6.02 9.29 -0.88
C VAL A 441 5.15 8.26 -1.61
N GLU A 442 4.51 7.37 -0.87
CA GLU A 442 3.47 6.47 -1.35
C GLU A 442 2.13 6.88 -0.74
N ALA A 443 1.22 7.36 -1.59
CA ALA A 443 -0.07 7.88 -1.15
C ALA A 443 -1.04 6.76 -0.72
N ASN A 444 -1.79 6.96 0.36
CA ASN A 444 -2.76 6.00 0.88
C ASN A 444 -4.20 6.51 0.80
N GLU A 445 -4.90 6.18 -0.30
CA GLU A 445 -6.26 6.68 -0.57
C GLU A 445 -7.33 6.34 0.47
N ARG A 446 -7.07 5.38 1.36
CA ARG A 446 -8.07 4.84 2.29
C ARG A 446 -7.80 5.17 3.76
N PHE A 447 -6.60 5.63 4.07
CA PHE A 447 -6.20 5.89 5.44
C PHE A 447 -6.00 7.38 5.70
N HIS A 448 -6.97 8.21 5.30
CA HIS A 448 -6.95 9.65 5.54
C HIS A 448 -8.01 10.10 6.53
N LEU A 449 -7.80 11.29 7.09
CA LEU A 449 -8.81 12.01 7.87
C LEU A 449 -10.11 12.21 7.08
N PRO A 450 -11.27 12.27 7.76
CA PRO A 450 -12.52 12.64 7.10
C PRO A 450 -12.41 14.04 6.49
N ALA A 451 -13.04 14.24 5.34
CA ALA A 451 -13.12 15.56 4.70
C ALA A 451 -13.99 16.55 5.51
N ASP A 452 -14.94 16.02 6.29
CA ASP A 452 -15.79 16.80 7.20
C ASP A 452 -15.11 16.90 8.58
N ASP A 453 -14.60 18.08 8.88
CA ASP A 453 -13.88 18.39 10.12
C ASP A 453 -14.75 18.31 11.39
N GLN A 454 -16.08 18.20 11.25
CA GLN A 454 -16.98 17.98 12.39
C GLN A 454 -17.07 16.50 12.79
N ARG A 455 -16.58 15.58 11.95
CA ARG A 455 -16.63 14.14 12.26
C ARG A 455 -15.65 13.78 13.35
N ASP A 456 -16.16 13.05 14.34
CA ASP A 456 -15.35 12.43 15.37
C ASP A 456 -14.45 11.33 14.76
N ILE A 457 -13.29 11.11 15.37
CA ILE A 457 -12.40 10.01 15.00
C ILE A 457 -12.01 9.17 16.23
N VAL A 458 -11.96 7.85 16.03
CA VAL A 458 -11.43 6.86 16.97
C VAL A 458 -10.19 6.24 16.34
N MET A 459 -9.07 6.36 17.02
CA MET A 459 -7.76 5.90 16.59
C MET A 459 -7.28 4.79 17.52
N ILE A 460 -6.99 3.61 16.98
CA ILE A 460 -6.53 2.45 17.74
C ILE A 460 -5.13 2.09 17.25
N GLY A 461 -4.13 2.25 18.11
CA GLY A 461 -2.72 2.05 17.76
C GLY A 461 -1.96 1.33 18.86
N ALA A 462 -1.21 0.29 18.49
CA ALA A 462 -0.29 -0.39 19.41
C ALA A 462 1.16 -0.20 18.96
N GLY A 463 2.05 0.13 19.89
CA GLY A 463 3.46 0.40 19.61
C GLY A 463 3.63 1.49 18.54
N THR A 464 4.37 1.18 17.48
CA THR A 464 4.60 2.12 16.37
C THR A 464 3.35 2.44 15.54
N GLY A 465 2.25 1.69 15.72
CA GLY A 465 0.96 2.00 15.10
C GLY A 465 0.34 3.33 15.56
N VAL A 466 0.96 4.04 16.51
CA VAL A 466 0.59 5.41 16.87
C VAL A 466 1.11 6.47 15.89
N ALA A 467 2.04 6.10 15.00
CA ALA A 467 2.68 7.01 14.04
C ALA A 467 1.68 7.88 13.28
N PRO A 468 0.75 7.34 12.48
CA PRO A 468 -0.17 8.16 11.69
C PRO A 468 -1.13 8.98 12.57
N TYR A 469 -1.39 8.55 13.81
CA TYR A 469 -2.29 9.28 14.72
C TYR A 469 -1.66 10.54 15.28
N ARG A 470 -0.32 10.58 15.38
CA ARG A 470 0.38 11.84 15.66
C ARG A 470 0.13 12.85 14.55
N ALA A 471 0.28 12.41 13.29
CA ALA A 471 -0.03 13.23 12.12
C ALA A 471 -1.49 13.67 12.08
N PHE A 472 -2.44 12.78 12.42
CA PHE A 472 -3.87 13.10 12.42
C PHE A 472 -4.23 14.16 13.45
N VAL A 473 -3.72 14.04 14.68
CA VAL A 473 -3.99 15.02 15.74
C VAL A 473 -3.36 16.37 15.40
N GLN A 474 -2.13 16.38 14.86
CA GLN A 474 -1.47 17.59 14.37
C GLN A 474 -2.30 18.29 13.29
N GLU A 475 -2.69 17.57 12.23
CA GLU A 475 -3.45 18.14 11.12
C GLU A 475 -4.82 18.67 11.56
N ARG A 476 -5.54 17.92 12.41
CA ARG A 476 -6.84 18.36 12.91
C ARG A 476 -6.74 19.60 13.78
N ALA A 477 -5.66 19.71 14.55
CA ALA A 477 -5.38 20.93 15.32
C ALA A 477 -5.11 22.12 14.39
N GLU A 478 -4.27 21.94 13.36
CA GLU A 478 -3.93 23.00 12.38
C GLU A 478 -5.15 23.46 11.58
N ARG A 479 -6.03 22.54 11.18
CA ARG A 479 -7.30 22.86 10.49
C ARG A 479 -8.35 23.49 11.39
N GLY A 480 -8.17 23.46 12.71
CA GLY A 480 -9.19 23.87 13.67
C GLY A 480 -10.43 22.96 13.65
N ALA A 481 -10.24 21.66 13.40
CA ALA A 481 -11.33 20.70 13.27
C ALA A 481 -12.10 20.54 14.60
N SER A 482 -13.43 20.63 14.54
CA SER A 482 -14.29 20.63 15.74
C SER A 482 -14.71 19.24 16.21
N GLY A 483 -14.60 18.22 15.35
CA GLY A 483 -14.90 16.84 15.74
C GLY A 483 -13.89 16.31 16.76
N ARG A 484 -14.34 15.39 17.61
CA ARG A 484 -13.57 14.90 18.76
C ARG A 484 -12.57 13.83 18.34
N ASN A 485 -11.41 13.85 19.00
CA ASN A 485 -10.32 12.90 18.77
C ASN A 485 -10.20 11.94 19.96
N TRP A 486 -10.24 10.64 19.70
CA TRP A 486 -10.05 9.60 20.71
C TRP A 486 -8.93 8.64 20.30
N LEU A 487 -7.88 8.55 21.12
CA LEU A 487 -6.81 7.57 20.96
C LEU A 487 -6.93 6.42 21.97
N LEU A 488 -6.87 5.19 21.49
CA LEU A 488 -6.60 4.00 22.29
C LEU A 488 -5.18 3.51 21.95
N PHE A 489 -4.27 3.65 22.92
CA PHE A 489 -2.87 3.32 22.76
C PHE A 489 -2.45 2.13 23.61
N GLY A 490 -1.66 1.21 23.04
CA GLY A 490 -1.11 0.08 23.77
C GLY A 490 0.40 -0.12 23.60
N ASN A 491 1.11 -0.42 24.68
CA ASN A 491 2.51 -0.86 24.63
C ASN A 491 2.88 -1.73 25.85
N PRO A 492 4.12 -2.26 26.01
CA PRO A 492 4.46 -3.07 27.17
C PRO A 492 4.32 -2.36 28.52
N ARG A 493 5.00 -1.22 28.74
CA ARG A 493 5.09 -0.58 30.06
C ARG A 493 4.87 0.93 30.00
N PHE A 494 4.25 1.50 31.03
CA PHE A 494 4.00 2.93 31.10
C PHE A 494 5.29 3.77 31.10
N TYR A 495 6.27 3.42 31.93
CA TYR A 495 7.46 4.26 32.11
C TYR A 495 8.49 4.16 30.99
N SER A 496 8.62 3.01 30.33
CA SER A 496 9.65 2.78 29.33
C SER A 496 9.12 2.79 27.89
N ASP A 497 7.82 2.58 27.69
CA ASP A 497 7.27 2.33 26.36
C ASP A 497 6.14 3.30 25.97
N PHE A 498 5.84 4.34 26.75
CA PHE A 498 4.78 5.29 26.39
C PHE A 498 5.26 6.32 25.34
N LEU A 499 5.17 5.92 24.07
CA LEU A 499 5.61 6.72 22.92
C LEU A 499 4.84 8.05 22.82
N TYR A 500 5.58 9.15 22.66
CA TYR A 500 5.08 10.53 22.60
C TYR A 500 4.22 10.95 23.82
N GLN A 501 4.49 10.40 25.01
CA GLN A 501 3.73 10.69 26.24
C GLN A 501 3.45 12.19 26.46
N VAL A 502 4.49 13.03 26.35
CA VAL A 502 4.38 14.47 26.61
C VAL A 502 3.45 15.14 25.59
N GLU A 503 3.56 14.77 24.32
CA GLU A 503 2.69 15.31 23.26
C GLU A 503 1.22 14.92 23.48
N TRP A 504 0.95 13.66 23.87
CA TRP A 504 -0.43 13.23 24.16
C TRP A 504 -1.03 13.95 25.36
N GLN A 505 -0.25 14.17 26.41
CA GLN A 505 -0.68 14.94 27.59
C GLN A 505 -0.96 16.40 27.23
N GLN A 506 -0.13 17.00 26.38
CA GLN A 506 -0.35 18.36 25.89
C GLN A 506 -1.57 18.45 24.98
N ALA A 507 -1.80 17.47 24.11
CA ALA A 507 -2.98 17.39 23.26
C ALA A 507 -4.27 17.27 24.10
N LEU A 508 -4.26 16.47 25.17
CA LEU A 508 -5.38 16.38 26.12
C LEU A 508 -5.64 17.72 26.81
N LYS A 509 -4.59 18.39 27.29
CA LYS A 509 -4.71 19.67 28.00
C LYS A 509 -5.21 20.81 27.11
N SER A 510 -4.82 20.81 25.84
CA SER A 510 -5.22 21.82 24.85
C SER A 510 -6.57 21.53 24.17
N GLY A 511 -7.18 20.37 24.43
CA GLY A 511 -8.43 19.95 23.80
C GLY A 511 -8.27 19.39 22.38
N GLN A 512 -7.03 19.28 21.88
CA GLN A 512 -6.74 18.64 20.58
C GLN A 512 -6.98 17.14 20.63
N LEU A 513 -6.74 16.49 21.77
CA LEU A 513 -7.17 15.12 22.04
C LEU A 513 -8.27 15.15 23.10
N HIS A 514 -9.42 14.55 22.81
CA HIS A 514 -10.56 14.58 23.73
C HIS A 514 -10.55 13.39 24.68
N ARG A 515 -9.90 12.29 24.27
CA ARG A 515 -9.83 11.08 25.06
C ARG A 515 -8.61 10.24 24.73
N LEU A 516 -8.03 9.66 25.78
CA LEU A 516 -6.91 8.74 25.71
C LEU A 516 -7.17 7.55 26.64
N ASP A 517 -7.25 6.35 26.08
CA ASP A 517 -7.28 5.10 26.85
C ASP A 517 -5.99 4.32 26.62
N LEU A 518 -5.34 3.89 27.70
CA LEU A 518 -4.00 3.30 27.67
C LEU A 518 -4.02 1.83 28.09
N ALA A 519 -3.31 0.98 27.35
CA ALA A 519 -3.16 -0.44 27.61
C ALA A 519 -1.68 -0.83 27.77
N PHE A 520 -1.24 -1.06 29.00
CA PHE A 520 0.11 -1.54 29.28
C PHE A 520 0.10 -3.02 29.60
N SER A 521 0.73 -3.83 28.74
CA SER A 521 0.64 -5.30 28.82
C SER A 521 1.59 -5.94 29.85
N ARG A 522 2.47 -5.17 30.49
CA ARG A 522 3.51 -5.70 31.39
C ARG A 522 3.66 -4.94 32.71
N ASP A 523 2.78 -3.99 33.02
CA ASP A 523 2.79 -3.26 34.31
C ASP A 523 2.09 -4.04 35.44
N GLN A 524 1.42 -5.15 35.10
CA GLN A 524 0.72 -6.04 36.02
C GLN A 524 0.78 -7.49 35.52
N ASP A 525 0.36 -8.44 36.38
CA ASP A 525 0.38 -9.89 36.07
C ASP A 525 -0.50 -10.24 34.86
N GLU A 526 -1.69 -9.65 34.78
CA GLU A 526 -2.62 -9.86 33.67
C GLU A 526 -2.26 -9.01 32.44
N LYS A 527 -2.34 -9.59 31.24
CA LYS A 527 -2.07 -8.87 30.00
C LYS A 527 -3.22 -7.93 29.65
N ILE A 528 -2.98 -6.63 29.68
CA ILE A 528 -3.93 -5.61 29.21
C ILE A 528 -3.52 -5.13 27.81
N TYR A 529 -4.40 -5.33 26.83
CA TYR A 529 -4.23 -4.89 25.44
C TYR A 529 -5.34 -3.92 25.02
N VAL A 530 -5.19 -3.29 23.85
CA VAL A 530 -6.14 -2.28 23.35
C VAL A 530 -7.56 -2.82 23.21
N GLN A 531 -7.74 -4.09 22.84
CA GLN A 531 -9.05 -4.74 22.77
C GLN A 531 -9.74 -4.87 24.14
N HIS A 532 -8.99 -4.94 25.23
CA HIS A 532 -9.57 -4.92 26.58
C HIS A 532 -10.13 -3.53 26.89
N ARG A 533 -9.37 -2.47 26.57
CA ARG A 533 -9.83 -1.08 26.69
C ARG A 533 -11.01 -0.77 25.78
N LEU A 534 -11.04 -1.30 24.56
CA LEU A 534 -12.19 -1.19 23.67
C LEU A 534 -13.45 -1.78 24.31
N ARG A 535 -13.35 -3.00 24.87
CA ARG A 535 -14.50 -3.66 25.52
C ARG A 535 -14.99 -2.86 26.73
N GLU A 536 -14.09 -2.38 27.58
CA GLU A 536 -14.44 -1.51 28.72
C GLU A 536 -15.20 -0.25 28.28
N GLN A 537 -14.90 0.27 27.09
CA GLN A 537 -15.52 1.46 26.52
C GLN A 537 -16.61 1.14 25.49
N GLY A 538 -17.06 -0.11 25.41
CA GLY A 538 -17.89 -0.64 24.32
C GLY A 538 -19.11 0.23 24.00
N ARG A 539 -19.88 0.62 25.02
CA ARG A 539 -21.07 1.48 24.84
C ARG A 539 -20.74 2.80 24.15
N ARG A 540 -19.66 3.46 24.58
CA ARG A 540 -19.25 4.76 24.03
C ARG A 540 -18.64 4.63 22.64
N ILE A 541 -17.87 3.56 22.39
CA ILE A 541 -17.38 3.23 21.05
C ILE A 541 -18.56 3.05 20.09
N TYR A 542 -19.56 2.24 20.48
CA TYR A 542 -20.75 2.06 19.67
C TYR A 542 -21.47 3.38 19.39
N GLU A 543 -21.70 4.22 20.41
CA GLU A 543 -22.36 5.53 20.26
C GLU A 543 -21.60 6.47 19.31
N TRP A 544 -20.27 6.47 19.33
CA TRP A 544 -19.48 7.27 18.38
C TRP A 544 -19.60 6.75 16.96
N LEU A 545 -19.48 5.43 16.77
CA LEU A 545 -19.60 4.82 15.45
C LEU A 545 -21.02 4.96 14.87
N ASP A 546 -22.06 4.82 15.68
CA ASP A 546 -23.45 5.08 15.28
C ASP A 546 -23.67 6.57 14.96
N GLY A 547 -23.04 7.46 15.74
CA GLY A 547 -23.04 8.91 15.56
C GLY A 547 -22.25 9.44 14.35
N GLY A 548 -21.67 8.57 13.51
CA GLY A 548 -20.97 8.98 12.30
C GLY A 548 -19.45 9.09 12.41
N ALA A 549 -18.84 8.66 13.52
CA ALA A 549 -17.39 8.71 13.69
C ALA A 549 -16.65 7.84 12.65
N HIS A 550 -15.41 8.23 12.36
CA HIS A 550 -14.47 7.41 11.61
C HIS A 550 -13.58 6.61 12.57
N LEU A 551 -13.24 5.38 12.18
CA LEU A 551 -12.47 4.42 12.95
C LEU A 551 -11.20 4.06 12.20
N TYR A 552 -10.08 4.10 12.91
CA TYR A 552 -8.77 3.77 12.37
C TYR A 552 -8.08 2.73 13.25
N VAL A 553 -7.49 1.72 12.61
CA VAL A 553 -6.66 0.71 13.28
C VAL A 553 -5.29 0.66 12.61
N CYS A 554 -4.21 0.77 13.39
CA CYS A 554 -2.85 0.74 12.87
C CYS A 554 -1.92 -0.07 13.79
N GLY A 555 -1.07 -0.90 13.18
CA GLY A 555 -0.09 -1.74 13.86
C GLY A 555 -0.07 -3.17 13.34
N ASP A 556 0.17 -4.14 14.24
CA ASP A 556 0.36 -5.56 13.90
C ASP A 556 -0.87 -6.18 13.21
N ALA A 557 -0.68 -6.62 11.96
CA ALA A 557 -1.73 -7.23 11.15
C ALA A 557 -2.11 -8.65 11.61
N ASN A 558 -1.15 -9.38 12.19
CA ASN A 558 -1.29 -10.82 12.41
C ASN A 558 -2.13 -11.16 13.66
N ARG A 559 -2.07 -10.33 14.70
CA ARG A 559 -2.76 -10.55 15.98
C ARG A 559 -3.63 -9.35 16.35
N MET A 560 -3.03 -8.17 16.49
CA MET A 560 -3.72 -7.00 17.06
C MET A 560 -4.94 -6.59 16.22
N ALA A 561 -4.77 -6.46 14.90
CA ALA A 561 -5.86 -6.06 14.01
C ALA A 561 -7.05 -7.04 14.06
N LYS A 562 -6.77 -8.36 14.11
CA LYS A 562 -7.79 -9.42 14.18
C LYS A 562 -8.56 -9.39 15.51
N ASP A 563 -7.84 -9.23 16.62
CA ASP A 563 -8.43 -9.16 17.96
C ASP A 563 -9.27 -7.89 18.16
N VAL A 564 -8.81 -6.77 17.60
CA VAL A 564 -9.56 -5.51 17.59
C VAL A 564 -10.84 -5.65 16.77
N HIS A 565 -10.75 -6.19 15.54
CA HIS A 565 -11.93 -6.39 14.68
C HIS A 565 -12.97 -7.28 15.35
N LYS A 566 -12.55 -8.45 15.88
CA LYS A 566 -13.43 -9.36 16.64
C LYS A 566 -14.09 -8.66 17.83
N THR A 567 -13.36 -7.79 18.51
CA THR A 567 -13.89 -7.03 19.66
C THR A 567 -14.90 -5.98 19.22
N LEU A 568 -14.67 -5.30 18.09
CA LEU A 568 -15.62 -4.35 17.52
C LEU A 568 -16.93 -5.05 17.12
N VAL A 569 -16.87 -6.23 16.51
CA VAL A 569 -18.07 -7.04 16.20
C VAL A 569 -18.87 -7.33 17.46
N ALA A 570 -18.21 -7.75 18.54
CA ALA A 570 -18.86 -8.00 19.82
C ALA A 570 -19.50 -6.74 20.41
N ILE A 571 -18.79 -5.60 20.37
CA ILE A 571 -19.30 -4.28 20.82
C ILE A 571 -20.57 -3.88 20.06
N VAL A 572 -20.56 -4.05 18.73
CA VAL A 572 -21.71 -3.69 17.87
C VAL A 572 -22.89 -4.64 18.11
N ALA A 573 -22.63 -5.93 18.28
CA ALA A 573 -23.67 -6.90 18.61
C ALA A 573 -24.33 -6.58 19.96
N GLU A 574 -23.52 -6.35 21.00
CA GLU A 574 -23.99 -6.10 22.36
C GLU A 574 -24.71 -4.75 22.48
N HIS A 575 -24.09 -3.66 22.06
CA HIS A 575 -24.61 -2.32 22.31
C HIS A 575 -25.55 -1.79 21.21
N GLY A 576 -25.50 -2.39 20.02
CA GLY A 576 -26.44 -2.13 18.92
C GLY A 576 -27.65 -3.06 18.90
N ALA A 577 -27.73 -4.03 19.82
CA ALA A 577 -28.76 -5.06 19.85
C ALA A 577 -28.92 -5.78 18.50
N ARG A 578 -27.77 -6.13 17.89
CA ARG A 578 -27.68 -6.81 16.58
C ARG A 578 -27.23 -8.25 16.76
N LEU A 579 -27.64 -9.13 15.85
CA LEU A 579 -27.02 -10.45 15.76
C LEU A 579 -25.55 -10.30 15.32
N PRO A 580 -24.65 -11.24 15.67
CA PRO A 580 -23.24 -11.16 15.28
C PRO A 580 -23.00 -11.00 13.78
N GLU A 581 -23.80 -11.67 12.94
CA GLU A 581 -23.72 -11.57 11.48
C GLU A 581 -24.10 -10.16 10.98
N ASP A 582 -25.14 -9.55 11.57
CA ASP A 582 -25.55 -8.18 11.26
C ASP A 582 -24.51 -7.15 11.74
N ALA A 583 -23.81 -7.44 12.84
CA ALA A 583 -22.73 -6.60 13.35
C ALA A 583 -21.51 -6.61 12.42
N GLU A 584 -21.12 -7.79 11.92
CA GLU A 584 -20.07 -7.94 10.92
C GLU A 584 -20.43 -7.21 9.62
N ALA A 585 -21.66 -7.41 9.12
CA ALA A 585 -22.15 -6.74 7.92
C ALA A 585 -22.14 -5.21 8.06
N TRP A 586 -22.49 -4.69 9.25
CA TRP A 586 -22.46 -3.26 9.53
C TRP A 586 -21.03 -2.69 9.55
N LEU A 587 -20.06 -3.38 10.16
CA LEU A 587 -18.65 -2.97 10.10
C LEU A 587 -18.12 -2.99 8.65
N ASN A 588 -18.49 -4.00 7.86
CA ASN A 588 -18.15 -4.06 6.45
C ASN A 588 -18.75 -2.89 5.66
N GLN A 589 -19.96 -2.45 6.01
CA GLN A 589 -20.57 -1.24 5.46
C GLN A 589 -19.75 0.01 5.83
N LEU A 590 -19.24 0.11 7.06
CA LEU A 590 -18.36 1.22 7.45
C LEU A 590 -17.05 1.23 6.66
N ILE A 591 -16.46 0.05 6.39
CA ILE A 591 -15.27 -0.07 5.53
C ILE A 591 -15.59 0.45 4.11
N GLN A 592 -16.72 0.03 3.53
CA GLN A 592 -17.16 0.50 2.22
C GLN A 592 -17.41 2.01 2.17
N GLN A 593 -17.88 2.60 3.28
CA GLN A 593 -18.08 4.04 3.42
C GLN A 593 -16.78 4.82 3.68
N GLY A 594 -15.63 4.15 3.83
CA GLY A 594 -14.37 4.79 4.23
C GLY A 594 -14.38 5.29 5.68
N ARG A 595 -15.32 4.80 6.50
CA ARG A 595 -15.47 5.15 7.92
C ARG A 595 -14.77 4.17 8.85
N TYR A 596 -14.31 3.03 8.35
CA TYR A 596 -13.41 2.13 9.07
C TYR A 596 -12.22 1.80 8.16
N ALA A 597 -11.05 2.32 8.52
CA ALA A 597 -9.80 2.16 7.77
C ALA A 597 -8.73 1.44 8.61
N ARG A 598 -7.87 0.69 7.92
CA ARG A 598 -6.78 -0.07 8.54
C ARG A 598 -5.47 0.17 7.82
N ASP A 599 -4.42 0.45 8.59
CA ASP A 599 -3.04 0.54 8.13
C ASP A 599 -2.21 -0.46 8.96
N VAL A 600 -2.25 -1.71 8.56
CA VAL A 600 -1.70 -2.84 9.33
C VAL A 600 -0.64 -3.56 8.52
N TYR A 601 0.42 -3.98 9.19
CA TYR A 601 1.63 -4.54 8.57
C TYR A 601 2.25 -5.68 9.39
#